data_AF-B6IMH3-F1
#
_entry.id   AF-B6IMH3-F1
#
_cell.length_a   1.000
_cell.length_b   1.000
_cell.length_c   1.000
_cell.angle_alpha   90.00
_cell.angle_beta   90.00
_cell.angle_gamma   90.00
#
_symmetry.space_group_name_H-M   'P 1'
#
loop_
_entity.id
_entity.type
_entity.pdbx_description
1 polymer ?
#
loop_
_entity_poly.entity_id
_entity_poly.type
_entity_poly.pdbx_seq_one_letter_code
_entity_poly.pdbx_strand_id
1 'polypeptide(L)'
;MPLTVDIKWREQYASSALNRKLAGVLDPGIYWGFAVAPGGGLNVRVFEGADPDYPVSVAVVERDGYSMTVRLDTDETVPILAPGTWHIVLEGSYIVGQDTSAALKAVPSPAPHHVVLAKVVVPEGAAAITTGMISAVGRSEAHPALHVARMVTMVTSLTESLIDARARLTNLERWAQAAGFDPATMY
;
A
#
# COMPACT_ATOMS: atom_id res chain seq x y z
N MET A 1 -15.34 9.25 10.82
CA MET A 1 -14.70 9.62 9.54
C MET A 1 -14.66 8.35 8.71
N PRO A 2 -15.04 8.36 7.42
CA PRO A 2 -15.13 7.14 6.60
C PRO A 2 -13.75 6.47 6.35
N LEU A 3 -12.68 7.28 6.37
CA LEU A 3 -11.31 6.81 6.28
C LEU A 3 -10.67 6.70 7.66
N THR A 4 -10.01 5.58 7.89
CA THR A 4 -9.22 5.31 9.10
C THR A 4 -7.77 5.09 8.71
N VAL A 5 -6.84 5.74 9.41
CA VAL A 5 -5.39 5.51 9.25
C VAL A 5 -4.90 4.71 10.44
N ASP A 6 -4.25 3.58 10.18
CA ASP A 6 -3.87 2.65 11.24
C ASP A 6 -2.58 3.03 12.00
N ILE A 7 -1.83 4.05 11.54
CA ILE A 7 -0.64 4.53 12.27
C ILE A 7 -1.06 5.28 13.53
N LYS A 8 -0.62 4.79 14.68
CA LYS A 8 -0.82 5.47 15.97
C LYS A 8 0.31 6.45 16.31
N TRP A 9 -0.04 7.42 17.15
CA TRP A 9 0.89 8.35 17.78
C TRP A 9 2.09 7.59 18.40
N ARG A 10 3.33 7.99 18.04
CA ARG A 10 4.64 7.41 18.42
C ARG A 10 5.11 6.14 17.69
N GLU A 11 4.44 5.69 16.63
CA GLU A 11 4.93 4.54 15.83
C GLU A 11 5.98 4.90 14.77
N GLN A 12 6.43 6.17 14.70
CA GLN A 12 7.33 6.68 13.68
C GLN A 12 8.59 5.83 13.44
N TYR A 13 9.16 5.26 14.51
CA TYR A 13 10.37 4.44 14.41
C TYR A 13 10.07 3.03 13.91
N ALA A 14 8.93 2.45 14.29
CA ALA A 14 8.50 1.13 13.84
C ALA A 14 8.07 1.19 12.37
N SER A 15 7.24 2.16 11.99
CA SER A 15 6.81 2.36 10.60
C SER A 15 8.01 2.70 9.70
N SER A 16 8.89 3.62 10.11
CA SER A 16 10.10 3.93 9.32
C SER A 16 11.07 2.76 9.20
N ALA A 17 11.27 1.98 10.27
CA ALA A 17 12.12 0.79 10.22
C ALA A 17 11.51 -0.31 9.36
N LEU A 18 10.19 -0.53 9.46
CA LEU A 18 9.47 -1.48 8.62
C LEU A 18 9.53 -1.06 7.15
N ASN A 19 9.32 0.23 6.86
CA ASN A 19 9.39 0.74 5.50
C ASN A 19 10.78 0.59 4.89
N ARG A 20 11.85 0.84 5.67
CA ARG A 20 13.23 0.58 5.24
C ARG A 20 13.51 -0.92 5.03
N LYS A 21 12.92 -1.80 5.84
CA LYS A 21 13.11 -3.26 5.75
C LYS A 21 12.30 -3.91 4.63
N LEU A 22 11.14 -3.33 4.30
CA LEU A 22 10.25 -3.79 3.24
C LEU A 22 10.32 -2.88 2.00
N ALA A 23 11.33 -2.03 1.90
CA ALA A 23 11.58 -1.19 0.74
C ALA A 23 11.69 -2.06 -0.51
N GLY A 24 10.79 -1.87 -1.47
CA GLY A 24 10.69 -2.68 -2.69
C GLY A 24 9.87 -3.98 -2.55
N VAL A 25 9.30 -4.27 -1.38
CA VAL A 25 8.41 -5.43 -1.16
C VAL A 25 6.95 -5.02 -1.09
N LEU A 26 6.64 -3.92 -0.39
CA LEU A 26 5.31 -3.33 -0.31
C LEU A 26 5.29 -2.03 -1.11
N ASP A 27 4.67 -2.05 -2.28
CA ASP A 27 4.51 -0.84 -3.08
C ASP A 27 3.30 -0.02 -2.57
N PRO A 28 3.34 1.33 -2.60
CA PRO A 28 2.17 2.14 -2.36
C PRO A 28 1.11 1.88 -3.43
N GLY A 29 -0.15 1.87 -3.01
CA GLY A 29 -1.27 1.56 -3.90
C GLY A 29 -2.44 0.92 -3.18
N ILE A 30 -3.43 0.52 -3.98
CA ILE A 30 -4.66 -0.12 -3.54
C ILE A 30 -4.42 -1.63 -3.46
N TYR A 31 -4.61 -2.20 -2.28
CA TYR A 31 -4.49 -3.64 -2.03
C TYR A 31 -5.85 -4.31 -2.14
N TRP A 32 -6.91 -3.62 -1.71
CA TRP A 32 -8.28 -4.10 -1.78
C TRP A 32 -9.30 -2.96 -1.89
N GLY A 33 -10.40 -3.19 -2.60
CA GLY A 33 -11.54 -2.28 -2.65
C GLY A 33 -11.24 -0.93 -3.32
N PHE A 34 -11.72 0.17 -2.75
CA PHE A 34 -11.67 1.51 -3.34
C PHE A 34 -12.26 1.56 -4.76
N ALA A 35 -13.33 0.79 -5.00
CA ALA A 35 -14.09 0.84 -6.23
C ALA A 35 -14.74 2.21 -6.40
N VAL A 36 -14.91 2.64 -7.64
CA VAL A 36 -15.40 3.97 -7.97
C VAL A 36 -16.64 3.86 -8.85
N ALA A 37 -17.74 4.47 -8.42
CA ALA A 37 -19.01 4.48 -9.13
C ALA A 37 -19.67 5.86 -9.10
N PRO A 38 -20.67 6.13 -9.95
CA PRO A 38 -21.47 7.33 -9.85
C PRO A 38 -22.15 7.46 -8.47
N GLY A 39 -21.97 8.60 -7.80
CA GLY A 39 -22.58 8.91 -6.50
C GLY A 39 -23.88 9.71 -6.58
N GLY A 40 -24.34 10.03 -7.79
CA GLY A 40 -25.51 10.89 -8.04
C GLY A 40 -25.14 12.38 -8.16
N GLY A 41 -25.75 13.07 -9.13
CA GLY A 41 -25.30 14.42 -9.51
C GLY A 41 -23.83 14.42 -9.95
N LEU A 42 -23.12 15.52 -9.71
CA LEU A 42 -21.68 15.64 -9.98
C LEU A 42 -20.82 15.05 -8.86
N ASN A 43 -21.21 13.88 -8.34
CA ASN A 43 -20.48 13.21 -7.28
C ASN A 43 -20.03 11.81 -7.70
N VAL A 44 -18.88 11.42 -7.16
CA VAL A 44 -18.31 10.09 -7.30
C VAL A 44 -18.39 9.39 -5.97
N ARG A 45 -18.92 8.17 -5.95
CA ARG A 45 -18.92 7.30 -4.78
C ARG A 45 -17.70 6.39 -4.82
N VAL A 46 -16.98 6.33 -3.72
CA VAL A 46 -15.89 5.40 -3.46
C VAL A 46 -16.36 4.41 -2.40
N PHE A 47 -16.22 3.11 -2.68
CA PHE A 47 -16.77 2.02 -1.87
C PHE A 47 -15.92 0.75 -1.99
N GLU A 48 -16.28 -0.30 -1.26
CA GLU A 48 -15.52 -1.56 -1.20
C GLU A 48 -15.52 -2.39 -2.49
N GLY A 49 -16.51 -2.21 -3.37
CA GLY A 49 -16.74 -3.07 -4.54
C GLY A 49 -17.99 -3.93 -4.41
N ALA A 50 -18.36 -4.65 -5.48
CA ALA A 50 -19.60 -5.42 -5.52
C ALA A 50 -19.49 -6.81 -4.86
N ASP A 51 -18.29 -7.40 -4.86
CA ASP A 51 -17.99 -8.72 -4.27
C ASP A 51 -16.66 -8.67 -3.52
N PRO A 52 -16.65 -8.19 -2.26
CA PRO A 52 -15.41 -8.09 -1.49
C PRO A 52 -15.00 -9.45 -0.89
N ASP A 53 -13.88 -10.04 -1.33
CA ASP A 53 -13.16 -11.09 -0.58
C ASP A 53 -12.57 -10.59 0.75
N TYR A 54 -12.58 -9.27 0.97
CA TYR A 54 -12.07 -8.62 2.19
C TYR A 54 -13.03 -7.51 2.68
N PRO A 55 -13.36 -7.45 3.98
CA PRO A 55 -14.50 -6.70 4.50
C PRO A 55 -14.38 -5.17 4.50
N VAL A 56 -13.23 -4.62 4.09
CA VAL A 56 -12.96 -3.19 4.03
C VAL A 56 -12.02 -2.88 2.86
N SER A 57 -12.05 -1.65 2.33
CA SER A 57 -11.03 -1.26 1.36
C SER A 57 -9.72 -0.95 2.06
N VAL A 58 -8.59 -1.35 1.47
CA VAL A 58 -7.25 -1.16 2.04
C VAL A 58 -6.31 -0.60 0.98
N ALA A 59 -5.61 0.48 1.32
CA ALA A 59 -4.57 1.06 0.50
C ALA A 59 -3.38 1.47 1.38
N VAL A 60 -2.20 1.47 0.78
CA VAL A 60 -0.99 2.00 1.39
C VAL A 60 -0.61 3.29 0.68
N VAL A 61 -0.48 4.36 1.45
CA VAL A 61 -0.06 5.67 0.96
C VAL A 61 1.31 5.98 1.54
N GLU A 62 2.25 6.37 0.70
CA GLU A 62 3.57 6.84 1.13
C GLU A 62 3.69 8.36 1.05
N ARG A 63 4.16 8.97 2.14
CA ARG A 63 4.44 10.40 2.21
C ARG A 63 5.65 10.68 3.09
N ASP A 64 6.59 11.46 2.58
CA ASP A 64 7.77 11.94 3.31
C ASP A 64 8.57 10.81 4.01
N GLY A 65 8.62 9.63 3.39
CA GLY A 65 9.32 8.44 3.90
C GLY A 65 8.52 7.58 4.88
N TYR A 66 7.26 7.94 5.14
CA TYR A 66 6.34 7.17 5.98
C TYR A 66 5.30 6.45 5.11
N SER A 67 5.10 5.16 5.40
CA SER A 67 4.07 4.34 4.78
C SER A 67 2.88 4.20 5.72
N MET A 68 1.71 4.60 5.24
CA MET A 68 0.46 4.66 5.97
C MET A 68 -0.55 3.70 5.36
N THR A 69 -1.04 2.76 6.16
CA THR A 69 -2.21 1.97 5.81
C THR A 69 -3.46 2.79 6.05
N VAL A 70 -4.26 2.94 5.00
CA VAL A 70 -5.54 3.64 5.02
C VAL A 70 -6.65 2.64 4.70
N ARG A 71 -7.68 2.65 5.54
CA ARG A 71 -8.89 1.85 5.39
C ARG A 71 -10.08 2.72 5.06
N LEU A 72 -10.95 2.25 4.18
CA LEU A 72 -12.28 2.80 3.98
C LEU A 72 -13.30 1.86 4.64
N ASP A 73 -13.85 2.28 5.77
CA ASP A 73 -14.78 1.49 6.57
C ASP A 73 -16.24 1.68 6.12
N THR A 74 -16.53 2.84 5.52
CA THR A 74 -17.84 3.18 4.96
C THR A 74 -17.66 3.99 3.69
N ASP A 75 -18.59 3.86 2.76
CA ASP A 75 -18.58 4.59 1.50
C ASP A 75 -18.44 6.10 1.69
N GLU A 76 -17.67 6.71 0.78
CA GLU A 76 -17.41 8.13 0.78
C GLU A 76 -17.75 8.72 -0.58
N THR A 77 -18.27 9.94 -0.57
CA THR A 77 -18.68 10.65 -1.79
C THR A 77 -17.76 11.85 -2.00
N VAL A 78 -17.18 11.93 -3.20
CA VAL A 78 -16.27 12.99 -3.61
C VAL A 78 -16.98 13.89 -4.63
N PRO A 79 -17.17 15.19 -4.35
CA PRO A 79 -17.79 16.11 -5.29
C PRO A 79 -16.80 16.52 -6.40
N ILE A 80 -17.31 16.63 -7.63
CA ILE A 80 -16.61 17.23 -8.76
C ILE A 80 -17.25 18.59 -9.05
N LEU A 81 -16.47 19.66 -8.86
CA LEU A 81 -17.00 21.02 -8.84
C LEU A 81 -17.20 21.63 -10.23
N ALA A 82 -16.51 21.12 -11.25
CA ALA A 82 -16.55 21.69 -12.59
C ALA A 82 -16.32 20.63 -13.68
N PRO A 83 -16.79 20.88 -14.92
CA PRO A 83 -16.42 20.08 -16.09
C PRO A 83 -14.90 20.02 -16.27
N GLY A 84 -14.42 18.91 -16.83
CA GLY A 84 -12.99 18.69 -17.05
C GLY A 84 -12.55 17.27 -16.71
N THR A 85 -11.23 17.07 -16.74
CA THR A 85 -10.60 15.81 -16.34
C THR A 85 -10.16 15.90 -14.88
N TRP A 86 -10.63 14.96 -14.08
CA TRP A 86 -10.33 14.84 -12.66
C TRP A 86 -9.77 13.46 -12.37
N HIS A 87 -8.92 13.37 -11.37
CA HIS A 87 -8.41 12.12 -10.82
C HIS A 87 -8.89 12.03 -9.39
N ILE A 88 -9.56 10.93 -9.07
CA ILE A 88 -9.95 10.63 -7.70
C ILE A 88 -8.72 10.00 -7.05
N VAL A 89 -8.19 10.67 -6.04
CA VAL A 89 -6.96 10.29 -5.37
C VAL A 89 -7.19 10.11 -3.88
N LEU A 90 -6.46 9.16 -3.31
CA LEU A 90 -6.29 9.03 -1.88
C LEU A 90 -4.98 9.71 -1.47
N GLU A 91 -5.09 10.64 -0.53
CA GLU A 91 -3.95 11.37 0.05
C GLU A 91 -3.90 11.13 1.55
N GLY A 92 -2.74 10.71 2.04
CA GLY A 92 -2.42 10.69 3.46
C GLY A 92 -1.56 11.90 3.83
N SER A 93 -1.72 12.41 5.05
CA SER A 93 -0.89 13.46 5.62
C SER A 93 -0.35 12.98 6.97
N TYR A 94 0.97 13.01 7.11
CA TYR A 94 1.66 12.71 8.35
C TYR A 94 2.57 13.87 8.72
N ILE A 95 2.32 14.47 9.88
CA ILE A 95 3.19 15.49 10.46
C ILE A 95 3.56 15.01 11.86
N VAL A 96 4.86 14.88 12.11
CA VAL A 96 5.36 14.54 13.44
C VAL A 96 4.83 15.58 14.43
N GLY A 97 4.09 15.14 15.44
CA GLY A 97 3.49 16.07 16.39
C GLY A 97 1.98 16.28 16.23
N GLN A 98 1.37 15.79 15.14
CA GLN A 98 -0.05 15.93 14.84
C GLN A 98 -0.72 14.58 14.55
N ASP A 99 -2.05 14.60 14.55
CA ASP A 99 -2.84 13.43 14.14
C ASP A 99 -2.66 13.15 12.65
N THR A 100 -2.39 11.88 12.33
CA THR A 100 -2.34 11.40 10.96
C THR A 100 -3.74 11.49 10.35
N SER A 101 -3.84 11.99 9.13
CA SER A 101 -5.13 12.07 8.42
C SER A 101 -5.01 11.49 7.01
N ALA A 102 -6.14 11.01 6.50
CA ALA A 102 -6.29 10.63 5.10
C ALA A 102 -7.57 11.25 4.54
N ALA A 103 -7.55 11.58 3.26
CA ALA A 103 -8.68 12.20 2.57
C ALA A 103 -8.76 11.73 1.11
N LEU A 104 -9.99 11.54 0.63
CA LEU A 104 -10.27 11.39 -0.79
C LEU A 104 -10.47 12.76 -1.43
N LYS A 105 -9.84 12.98 -2.59
CA LYS A 105 -9.89 14.25 -3.30
C LYS A 105 -10.07 14.03 -4.79
N ALA A 106 -10.78 14.96 -5.44
CA ALA A 106 -10.74 15.11 -6.88
C ALA A 106 -9.68 16.16 -7.23
N VAL A 107 -8.64 15.76 -7.97
CA VAL A 107 -7.55 16.65 -8.39
C VAL A 107 -7.40 16.64 -9.92
N PRO A 108 -7.07 17.78 -10.55
CA PRO A 108 -6.87 17.81 -12.01
C PRO A 108 -5.59 17.05 -12.41
N SER A 109 -4.53 17.15 -11.61
CA SER A 109 -3.26 16.47 -11.81
C SER A 109 -2.82 15.77 -10.53
N PRO A 110 -2.67 14.43 -10.51
CA PRO A 110 -2.13 13.70 -9.38
C PRO A 110 -0.68 14.09 -9.09
N ALA A 111 -0.31 14.14 -7.81
CA ALA A 111 1.07 14.26 -7.37
C ALA A 111 1.69 12.86 -7.13
N PRO A 112 3.02 12.71 -7.06
CA PRO A 112 3.66 11.40 -6.87
C PRO A 112 3.27 10.65 -5.59
N HIS A 113 2.83 11.36 -4.54
CA HIS A 113 2.39 10.77 -3.27
C HIS A 113 0.89 10.40 -3.25
N HIS A 114 0.17 10.66 -4.35
CA HIS A 114 -1.24 10.31 -4.46
C HIS A 114 -1.40 8.87 -4.95
N VAL A 115 -2.28 8.14 -4.28
CA VAL A 115 -2.76 6.84 -4.78
C VAL A 115 -3.98 7.11 -5.66
N VAL A 116 -3.87 6.87 -6.96
CA VAL A 116 -4.93 7.16 -7.93
C VAL A 116 -5.95 6.04 -7.93
N LEU A 117 -7.22 6.36 -7.71
CA LEU A 117 -8.32 5.39 -7.70
C LEU A 117 -8.98 5.27 -9.08
N ALA A 118 -9.26 6.40 -9.71
CA ALA A 118 -9.88 6.46 -11.03
C ALA A 118 -9.67 7.83 -11.68
N LYS A 119 -9.79 7.87 -13.00
CA LYS A 119 -9.90 9.09 -13.80
C LYS A 119 -11.37 9.32 -14.15
N VAL A 120 -11.83 10.55 -14.00
CA VAL A 120 -13.20 10.95 -14.32
C VAL A 120 -13.17 12.10 -15.32
N VAL A 121 -13.82 11.92 -16.46
CA VAL A 121 -13.92 12.93 -17.52
C VAL A 121 -15.35 13.44 -17.57
N VAL A 122 -15.55 14.65 -17.07
CA VAL A 122 -16.86 15.30 -17.01
C VAL A 122 -17.02 16.24 -18.21
N PRO A 123 -17.94 15.97 -19.16
CA PRO A 123 -18.19 16.85 -20.28
C PRO A 123 -18.90 18.14 -19.85
N GLU A 124 -18.81 19.18 -20.67
CA GLU A 124 -19.56 20.42 -20.43
C GLU A 124 -21.07 20.16 -20.40
N GLY A 125 -21.77 20.81 -19.47
CA GLY A 125 -23.22 20.68 -19.30
C GLY A 125 -23.68 19.36 -18.65
N ALA A 126 -22.77 18.50 -18.20
CA ALA A 126 -23.15 17.29 -17.46
C ALA A 126 -23.85 17.65 -16.14
N ALA A 127 -25.07 17.15 -15.96
CA ALA A 127 -25.82 17.28 -14.71
C ALA A 127 -25.51 16.14 -13.71
N ALA A 128 -24.99 15.01 -14.21
CA ALA A 128 -24.61 13.87 -13.39
C ALA A 128 -23.44 13.09 -13.99
N ILE A 129 -22.63 12.48 -13.12
CA ILE A 129 -21.58 11.54 -13.51
C ILE A 129 -22.22 10.21 -13.89
N THR A 130 -21.77 9.62 -14.99
CA THR A 130 -22.20 8.29 -15.44
C THR A 130 -21.02 7.33 -15.46
N THR A 131 -21.28 6.01 -15.49
CA THR A 131 -20.23 4.99 -15.49
C THR A 131 -19.26 5.16 -16.66
N GLY A 132 -19.72 5.59 -17.84
CA GLY A 132 -18.88 5.82 -19.00
C GLY A 132 -17.91 7.02 -18.86
N MET A 133 -18.13 7.90 -17.89
CA MET A 133 -17.23 9.02 -17.56
C MET A 133 -16.10 8.60 -16.63
N ILE A 134 -16.20 7.42 -16.01
CA ILE A 134 -15.23 6.89 -15.04
C ILE A 134 -14.34 5.87 -15.73
N SER A 135 -13.03 6.01 -15.56
CA SER A 135 -12.03 5.12 -16.12
C SER A 135 -11.06 4.66 -15.04
N ALA A 136 -10.80 3.35 -14.99
CA ALA A 136 -9.78 2.76 -14.12
C ALA A 136 -8.35 2.87 -14.69
N VAL A 137 -8.17 3.52 -15.86
CA VAL A 137 -6.85 3.68 -16.46
C VAL A 137 -5.96 4.53 -15.55
N GLY A 138 -4.78 4.01 -15.22
CA GLY A 138 -3.82 4.67 -14.34
C GLY A 138 -4.12 4.52 -12.83
N ARG A 139 -5.05 3.63 -12.46
CA ARG A 139 -5.31 3.25 -11.08
C ARG A 139 -4.06 2.63 -10.45
N SER A 140 -3.69 3.10 -9.27
CA SER A 140 -2.51 2.69 -8.51
C SER A 140 -2.75 1.37 -7.78
N GLU A 141 -2.86 0.26 -8.51
CA GLU A 141 -3.05 -1.06 -7.90
C GLU A 141 -1.74 -1.62 -7.38
N ALA A 142 -1.73 -1.97 -6.10
CA ALA A 142 -0.63 -2.70 -5.48
C ALA A 142 -0.91 -4.19 -5.72
N HIS A 143 -0.39 -4.73 -6.82
CA HIS A 143 -0.78 -6.05 -7.32
C HIS A 143 -0.49 -7.14 -6.28
N PRO A 144 -1.50 -7.71 -5.59
CA PRO A 144 -1.28 -8.56 -4.42
C PRO A 144 -0.48 -9.83 -4.75
N ALA A 145 -0.69 -10.38 -5.96
CA ALA A 145 0.07 -11.53 -6.43
C ALA A 145 1.58 -11.23 -6.63
N LEU A 146 1.94 -10.01 -7.02
CA LEU A 146 3.35 -9.59 -7.09
C LEU A 146 3.95 -9.47 -5.68
N HIS A 147 3.18 -8.99 -4.71
CA HIS A 147 3.64 -8.94 -3.31
C HIS A 147 3.84 -10.34 -2.73
N VAL A 148 2.91 -11.26 -2.95
CA VAL A 148 3.08 -12.68 -2.55
C VAL A 148 4.32 -13.27 -3.21
N ALA A 149 4.52 -13.04 -4.51
CA ALA A 149 5.72 -13.51 -5.21
C ALA A 149 7.00 -12.94 -4.58
N ARG A 150 7.06 -11.62 -4.32
CA ARG A 150 8.22 -10.97 -3.67
C ARG A 150 8.46 -11.49 -2.25
N MET A 151 7.41 -11.71 -1.46
CA MET A 151 7.52 -12.31 -0.12
C MET A 151 8.07 -13.73 -0.19
N VAL A 152 7.57 -14.55 -1.11
CA VAL A 152 8.10 -15.91 -1.32
C VAL A 152 9.57 -15.86 -1.71
N THR A 153 9.96 -14.97 -2.63
CA THR A 153 11.38 -14.79 -2.99
C THR A 153 12.24 -14.39 -1.79
N MET A 154 11.76 -13.52 -0.91
CA MET A 154 12.47 -13.15 0.32
C MET A 154 12.62 -14.33 1.29
N VAL A 155 11.58 -15.15 1.45
CA VAL A 155 11.65 -16.36 2.29
C VAL A 155 12.65 -17.38 1.72
N THR A 156 12.64 -17.56 0.39
CA THR A 156 13.60 -18.44 -0.29
C THR A 156 15.03 -17.96 -0.11
N SER A 157 15.31 -16.66 -0.27
CA SER A 157 16.67 -16.12 -0.12
C SER A 157 17.19 -16.20 1.32
N LEU A 158 16.32 -16.02 2.32
CA LEU A 158 16.64 -16.25 3.72
C LEU A 158 16.99 -17.73 3.98
N THR A 159 16.23 -18.64 3.37
CA THR A 159 16.49 -20.08 3.48
C THR A 159 17.82 -20.46 2.85
N GLU A 160 18.14 -19.94 1.66
CA GLU A 160 19.45 -20.13 1.01
C GLU A 160 20.60 -19.61 1.89
N SER A 161 20.42 -18.43 2.49
CA SER A 161 21.41 -17.86 3.41
C SER A 161 21.64 -18.73 4.65
N LEU A 162 20.59 -19.33 5.20
CA LEU A 162 20.69 -20.27 6.33
C LEU A 162 21.38 -21.58 5.92
N ILE A 163 21.12 -22.09 4.71
CA ILE A 163 21.81 -23.26 4.16
C ILE A 163 23.30 -22.96 3.98
N ASP A 164 23.67 -21.80 3.43
CA ASP A 164 25.07 -21.40 3.28
C ASP A 164 25.75 -21.23 4.64
N ALA A 165 25.09 -20.61 5.61
CA ALA A 165 25.59 -20.49 6.98
C ALA A 165 25.84 -21.87 7.62
N ARG A 166 24.93 -22.84 7.43
CA ARG A 166 25.12 -24.21 7.89
C ARG A 166 26.31 -24.89 7.20
N ALA A 167 26.46 -24.73 5.89
CA ALA A 167 27.60 -25.29 5.16
C ALA A 167 28.94 -24.73 5.65
N ARG A 168 28.99 -23.41 5.93
CA ARG A 168 30.17 -22.76 6.53
C ARG A 168 30.47 -23.29 7.92
N LEU A 169 29.47 -23.47 8.77
CA LEU A 169 29.64 -24.06 10.10
C LEU A 169 30.19 -25.49 9.99
N THR A 170 29.66 -26.32 9.11
CA THR A 170 30.17 -27.68 8.91
C THR A 170 31.60 -27.70 8.36
N ASN A 171 31.97 -26.74 7.50
CA ASN A 171 33.36 -26.59 7.07
C ASN A 171 34.28 -26.16 8.23
N LEU A 172 33.81 -25.26 9.09
CA LEU A 172 34.54 -24.80 10.27
C LEU A 172 34.71 -25.94 11.29
N GLU A 173 33.67 -26.74 11.54
CA GLU A 173 33.74 -27.94 12.40
C GLU A 173 34.75 -28.95 11.86
N ARG A 174 34.74 -29.22 10.55
CA ARG A 174 35.74 -30.10 9.91
C ARG A 174 37.16 -29.57 10.03
N TRP A 175 37.34 -28.26 9.84
CA TRP A 175 38.64 -27.61 10.05
C TRP A 175 39.08 -27.72 11.52
N ALA A 176 38.19 -27.45 12.47
CA ALA A 176 38.48 -27.52 13.90
C ALA A 176 38.90 -28.94 14.31
N GLN A 177 38.17 -29.96 13.86
CA GLN A 177 38.52 -31.37 14.08
C GLN A 177 39.89 -31.73 13.49
N ALA A 178 40.18 -31.29 12.26
CA ALA A 178 41.49 -31.50 11.63
C ALA A 178 42.64 -30.80 12.37
N ALA A 179 42.36 -29.69 13.04
CA ALA A 179 43.30 -28.96 13.89
C ALA A 179 43.40 -29.52 15.33
N GLY A 180 42.70 -30.63 15.64
CA GLY A 180 42.71 -31.28 16.95
C GLY A 180 41.74 -30.68 17.97
N PHE A 181 40.86 -29.76 17.56
CA PHE A 181 39.78 -29.23 18.37
C PHE A 181 38.52 -30.06 18.12
N ASP A 182 38.19 -30.94 19.07
CA ASP A 182 36.94 -31.71 19.00
C ASP A 182 35.85 -31.03 19.83
N PRO A 183 34.78 -30.50 19.19
CA PRO A 183 33.69 -29.84 19.89
C PRO A 183 32.91 -30.76 20.85
N ALA A 184 33.03 -32.09 20.71
CA ALA A 184 32.37 -33.05 21.60
C ALA A 184 33.15 -33.30 22.91
N THR A 185 34.42 -32.89 22.99
CA THR A 185 35.30 -33.12 24.16
C THR A 185 35.78 -31.84 24.84
N MET A 186 35.37 -30.67 24.32
CA MET A 186 35.73 -29.35 24.87
C MET A 186 34.64 -28.68 25.73
N TYR A 187 33.60 -29.42 26.14
CA TYR A 187 32.67 -29.04 27.22
C TYR A 187 32.63 -30.10 28.32
#